data_AF-A0ABC9Y317-F1
#
_entry.id   AF-A0ABC9Y317-F1
#
_cell.length_a   1.000
_cell.length_b   1.000
_cell.length_c   1.000
_cell.angle_alpha   90.00
_cell.angle_beta   90.00
_cell.angle_gamma   90.00
#
_symmetry.space_group_name_H-M   'P 1'
#
loop_
_entity.id
_entity.type
_entity.pdbx_description
1 polymer ?
#
loop_
_entity_poly.entity_id
_entity_poly.type
_entity_poly.pdbx_seq_one_letter_code
_entity_poly.pdbx_strand_id
1 'polypeptide(L)'
;MNKELLDKLKHKKEAYGRWKQGQVALEEYRNIVRTSREKVRKAKAQMELNLARDVKDNKKGFYKYIDNEKKTREKVSLLLNETGDLVMQDMEKSEVLNVVFALAFTSKTGLQESQAPETRGKSGARKMYPWWKRIRSSNT
;
A
#
# COMPACT_ATOMS: atom_id res chain seq x y z
N MET A 1 17.25 16.78 4.54
CA MET A 1 16.58 16.17 3.36
C MET A 1 17.24 16.73 2.11
N ASN A 2 17.72 15.90 1.19
CA ASN A 2 18.47 16.35 0.00
C ASN A 2 17.54 17.13 -0.96
N LYS A 3 17.97 18.32 -1.42
CA LYS A 3 17.26 19.18 -2.38
C LYS A 3 16.91 18.41 -3.67
N GLU A 4 17.81 17.54 -4.14
CA GLU A 4 17.60 16.73 -5.34
C GLU A 4 16.39 15.78 -5.20
N LEU A 5 16.19 15.17 -4.02
CA LEU A 5 15.06 14.27 -3.79
C LEU A 5 13.73 15.04 -3.78
N LEU A 6 13.73 16.24 -3.20
CA LEU A 6 12.56 17.11 -3.20
C LEU A 6 12.17 17.51 -4.62
N ASP A 7 13.15 17.86 -5.45
CA ASP A 7 12.90 18.22 -6.84
C ASP A 7 12.34 17.04 -7.64
N LYS A 8 12.80 15.81 -7.37
CA LYS A 8 12.22 14.60 -7.99
C LYS A 8 10.77 14.34 -7.53
N LEU A 9 10.46 14.58 -6.26
CA LEU A 9 9.10 14.46 -5.75
C LEU A 9 8.16 15.49 -6.37
N LYS A 10 8.62 16.74 -6.55
CA LYS A 10 7.88 17.79 -7.26
C LYS A 10 7.64 17.41 -8.72
N HIS A 11 8.69 16.99 -9.42
CA HIS A 11 8.59 16.55 -10.81
C HIS A 11 7.61 15.38 -10.99
N LYS A 12 7.60 14.41 -10.08
CA LYS A 12 6.60 13.33 -10.06
C LYS A 12 5.16 13.84 -9.90
N LYS A 13 4.95 14.86 -9.06
CA LYS A 13 3.64 15.48 -8.82
C LYS A 13 3.15 16.25 -10.06
N GLU A 14 4.03 16.98 -10.71
CA GLU A 14 3.75 17.70 -11.96
C GLU A 14 3.42 16.73 -13.11
N ALA A 15 4.21 15.66 -13.25
CA ALA A 15 3.98 14.63 -14.25
C ALA A 15 2.61 13.95 -14.07
N TYR A 16 2.16 13.73 -12.82
CA TYR A 16 0.82 13.23 -12.54
C TYR A 16 -0.28 14.19 -13.05
N GLY A 17 -0.11 15.50 -12.82
CA GLY A 17 -1.04 16.51 -13.30
C GLY A 17 -1.15 16.53 -14.82
N ARG A 18 0.00 16.53 -15.51
CA ARG A 18 0.08 16.53 -16.98
C ARG A 18 -0.50 15.25 -17.59
N TRP A 19 -0.20 14.08 -17.00
CA TRP A 19 -0.79 12.81 -17.43
C TRP A 19 -2.31 12.79 -17.25
N LYS A 20 -2.82 13.31 -16.12
CA LYS A 20 -4.27 13.41 -15.86
C LYS A 20 -4.98 14.33 -16.86
N GLN A 21 -4.28 15.33 -17.39
CA GLN A 21 -4.76 16.24 -18.43
C GLN A 21 -4.58 15.70 -19.86
N GLY A 22 -4.03 14.49 -20.03
CA GLY A 22 -3.78 13.89 -21.35
C GLY A 22 -2.59 14.48 -22.11
N GLN A 23 -1.77 15.32 -21.47
CA GLN A 23 -0.62 16.00 -22.11
C GLN A 23 0.63 15.13 -22.17
N VAL A 24 0.66 14.03 -21.41
CA VAL A 24 1.84 13.16 -21.24
C VAL A 24 1.39 11.71 -21.39
N ALA A 25 2.15 10.92 -22.14
CA ALA A 25 1.88 9.50 -22.32
C ALA A 25 2.01 8.74 -20.97
N LEU A 26 1.23 7.66 -20.81
CA LEU A 26 1.24 6.85 -19.59
C LEU A 26 2.64 6.29 -19.30
N GLU A 27 3.38 5.93 -20.34
CA GLU A 27 4.72 5.35 -20.29
C GLU A 27 5.76 6.34 -19.74
N GLU A 28 5.68 7.61 -20.15
CA GLU A 28 6.53 8.68 -19.64
C GLU A 28 6.27 8.93 -18.16
N TYR A 29 5.00 9.03 -17.77
CA TYR A 29 4.61 9.15 -16.36
C TYR A 29 5.12 7.97 -15.52
N ARG A 30 4.95 6.74 -16.02
CA ARG A 30 5.45 5.52 -15.36
C ARG A 30 6.96 5.54 -15.17
N ASN A 31 7.70 6.01 -16.17
CA ASN A 31 9.16 6.12 -16.08
C ASN A 31 9.56 7.15 -15.00
N ILE A 32 8.89 8.31 -14.95
CA ILE A 32 9.13 9.34 -13.92
C ILE A 32 8.85 8.79 -12.52
N VAL A 33 7.75 8.05 -12.34
CA VAL A 33 7.43 7.41 -11.05
C VAL A 33 8.49 6.37 -10.67
N ARG A 34 8.91 5.52 -11.62
CA ARG A 34 9.91 4.46 -11.39
C ARG A 34 11.24 5.05 -10.96
N THR A 35 11.76 6.02 -11.70
CA THR A 35 13.04 6.69 -11.41
C THR A 35 13.00 7.44 -10.09
N SER A 36 11.89 8.12 -9.79
CA SER A 36 11.71 8.80 -8.50
C SER A 36 11.72 7.83 -7.32
N ARG A 37 11.01 6.69 -7.45
CA ARG A 37 10.97 5.65 -6.43
C ARG A 37 12.36 5.06 -6.18
N GLU A 38 13.12 4.83 -7.24
CA GLU A 38 14.47 4.28 -7.15
C GLU A 38 15.42 5.23 -6.42
N LYS A 39 15.40 6.52 -6.78
CA LYS A 39 16.22 7.53 -6.09
C LYS A 39 15.89 7.63 -4.60
N VAL A 40 14.60 7.63 -4.25
CA VAL A 40 14.16 7.66 -2.84
C VAL A 40 14.65 6.43 -2.09
N ARG A 41 14.55 5.24 -2.69
CA ARG A 41 15.05 3.99 -2.08
C ARG A 41 16.55 4.01 -1.84
N LYS A 42 17.34 4.42 -2.84
CA LYS A 42 18.80 4.54 -2.72
C LYS A 42 19.19 5.52 -1.63
N ALA A 43 18.56 6.69 -1.59
CA ALA A 43 18.84 7.67 -0.56
C ALA A 43 18.46 7.19 0.85
N LYS A 44 17.32 6.49 0.99
CA LYS A 44 16.92 5.87 2.26
C LYS A 44 17.94 4.83 2.70
N ALA A 45 18.31 3.90 1.82
CA ALA A 45 19.31 2.87 2.12
C ALA A 45 20.66 3.47 2.52
N GLN A 46 21.11 4.51 1.82
CA GLN A 46 22.35 5.20 2.18
C GLN A 46 22.28 5.85 3.57
N MET A 47 21.17 6.51 3.90
CA MET A 47 20.96 7.11 5.22
C MET A 47 20.93 6.05 6.32
N GLU A 48 20.24 4.93 6.10
CA GLU A 48 20.19 3.80 7.03
C GLU A 48 21.57 3.16 7.24
N LEU A 49 22.36 3.00 6.18
CA LEU A 49 23.73 2.51 6.25
C LEU A 49 24.62 3.44 7.08
N ASN A 50 24.50 4.77 6.89
CA ASN A 50 25.24 5.74 7.69
C ASN A 50 24.83 5.66 9.16
N LEU A 51 23.52 5.57 9.46
CA LEU A 51 23.02 5.39 10.82
C LEU A 51 23.54 4.09 11.48
N ALA A 52 23.64 3.00 10.72
CA ALA A 52 24.15 1.72 11.21
C ALA A 52 25.66 1.75 11.46
N ARG A 53 26.43 2.48 10.63
CA ARG A 53 27.88 2.69 10.82
C ARG A 53 28.16 3.53 12.07
N ASP A 54 27.37 4.58 12.26
CA ASP A 54 27.59 5.56 13.33
C ASP A 54 26.91 5.14 14.65
N VAL A 55 26.50 3.88 14.81
CA VAL A 55 25.80 3.40 16.02
C VAL A 55 26.64 3.63 17.27
N LYS A 56 27.97 3.45 17.20
CA LYS A 56 28.84 3.59 18.36
C LYS A 56 28.83 5.03 18.90
N ASP A 57 28.83 6.00 17.99
CA ASP A 57 28.94 7.43 18.30
C ASP A 57 27.57 8.09 18.47
N ASN A 58 26.53 7.58 17.80
CA ASN A 58 25.17 8.11 17.80
C ASN A 58 24.11 7.05 18.08
N LYS A 59 24.25 6.35 19.22
CA LYS A 59 23.27 5.35 19.69
C LYS A 59 21.85 5.91 19.74
N LYS A 60 21.70 7.15 20.24
CA LYS A 60 20.39 7.83 20.38
C LYS A 60 19.70 8.02 19.02
N GLY A 61 20.45 8.45 17.99
CA GLY A 61 19.94 8.61 16.64
C GLY A 61 19.45 7.29 16.03
N PHE A 62 20.24 6.22 16.20
CA PHE A 62 19.88 4.89 15.71
C PHE A 62 18.59 4.35 16.37
N TYR A 63 18.52 4.32 17.70
CA TYR A 63 17.33 3.81 18.39
C TYR A 63 16.08 4.68 18.14
N LYS A 64 16.24 6.00 18.02
CA LYS A 64 15.15 6.91 17.62
C LYS A 64 14.63 6.57 16.22
N TYR A 65 15.51 6.25 15.27
CA TYR A 65 15.12 5.83 13.92
C TYR A 65 14.29 4.53 13.96
N ILE A 66 14.77 3.52 14.69
CA ILE A 66 14.08 2.23 14.84
C ILE A 66 12.70 2.40 15.47
N ASP A 67 12.59 3.21 16.54
CA ASP A 67 11.30 3.50 17.19
C ASP A 67 10.31 4.17 16.22
N ASN A 68 10.76 5.15 15.42
CA ASN A 68 9.94 5.80 14.42
C ASN A 68 9.49 4.86 13.27
N GLU A 69 10.37 3.95 12.82
CA GLU A 69 10.01 2.94 11.81
C GLU A 69 8.96 1.96 12.35
N LYS A 70 9.07 1.54 13.62
CA LYS A 70 8.08 0.68 14.29
C LYS A 70 6.70 1.35 14.36
N LYS A 71 6.63 2.61 14.79
CA LYS A 71 5.37 3.39 14.84
C LYS A 71 4.69 3.51 13.47
N THR A 72 5.47 3.59 12.40
CA THR A 72 4.92 3.66 11.04
C THR A 72 4.26 2.34 10.61
N ARG A 73 4.67 1.20 11.19
CA ARG A 73 4.07 -0.13 10.95
C ARG A 73 2.84 -0.41 11.82
N GLU A 74 2.75 0.24 12.98
CA GLU A 74 1.59 0.18 13.89
C GLU A 74 0.34 0.90 13.38
N LYS A 75 0.29 1.25 12.09
CA LYS A 75 -0.95 1.58 11.39
C LYS A 75 -1.74 0.31 11.06
N VAL A 76 -1.92 -0.57 12.05
CA VAL A 76 -3.13 -1.40 12.06
C VAL A 76 -4.22 -0.41 12.34
N SER A 77 -4.99 -0.11 11.29
CA SER A 77 -6.08 0.86 11.34
C SER A 77 -6.87 0.69 12.62
N LEU A 78 -7.14 1.79 13.30
CA LEU A 78 -8.18 1.89 14.30
C LEU A 78 -9.39 1.10 13.79
N LEU A 79 -9.72 0.02 14.49
CA LEU A 79 -10.73 -0.93 14.06
C LEU A 79 -12.07 -0.28 14.36
N LEU A 80 -12.86 -0.03 13.32
CA LEU A 80 -14.18 0.58 13.46
C LEU A 80 -15.23 -0.53 13.45
N ASN A 81 -16.24 -0.42 14.32
CA ASN A 81 -17.39 -1.30 14.28
C ASN A 81 -18.30 -0.96 13.10
N GLU A 82 -19.40 -1.70 12.94
CA GLU A 82 -20.41 -1.44 11.89
C GLU A 82 -21.04 -0.04 12.00
N THR A 83 -21.06 0.52 13.20
CA THR A 83 -21.59 1.87 13.51
C THR A 83 -20.59 2.99 13.19
N GLY A 84 -19.32 2.64 12.87
CA GLY A 84 -18.26 3.60 12.58
C GLY A 84 -17.52 4.13 13.81
N ASP A 85 -17.81 3.60 14.99
CA ASP A 85 -17.15 3.96 16.25
C ASP A 85 -15.85 3.17 16.43
N LEU A 86 -14.92 3.78 17.17
CA LEU A 86 -13.66 3.16 17.49
C LEU A 86 -13.85 2.00 18.46
N VAL A 87 -13.43 0.81 18.03
CA VAL A 87 -13.46 -0.38 18.87
C VAL A 87 -12.29 -0.36 19.85
N MET A 88 -12.57 -0.09 21.12
CA MET A 88 -11.56 0.00 22.17
C MET A 88 -11.34 -1.34 22.88
N GLN A 89 -12.39 -2.16 23.06
CA GLN A 89 -12.33 -3.42 23.79
C GLN A 89 -11.86 -4.59 22.92
N ASP A 90 -11.02 -5.46 23.46
CA ASP A 90 -10.42 -6.56 22.67
C ASP A 90 -11.43 -7.62 22.21
N MET A 91 -12.50 -7.83 23.00
CA MET A 91 -13.62 -8.72 22.64
C MET A 91 -14.33 -8.21 21.39
N GLU A 92 -14.72 -6.93 21.37
CA GLU A 92 -15.35 -6.29 20.22
C GLU A 92 -14.43 -6.31 18.98
N LYS A 93 -13.11 -6.11 19.14
CA LYS A 93 -12.15 -6.19 18.02
C LYS A 93 -12.16 -7.58 17.40
N SER A 94 -12.25 -8.62 18.23
CA SER A 94 -12.28 -10.01 17.76
C SER A 94 -13.54 -10.34 16.99
N GLU A 95 -14.69 -9.80 17.41
CA GLU A 95 -15.98 -9.99 16.75
C GLU A 95 -16.00 -9.31 15.38
N VAL A 96 -15.59 -8.04 15.29
CA VAL A 96 -15.55 -7.32 14.02
C VAL A 96 -14.57 -7.98 13.04
N LEU A 97 -13.41 -8.45 13.52
CA LEU A 97 -12.48 -9.22 12.68
C LEU A 97 -13.07 -10.54 12.22
N ASN A 98 -13.80 -11.24 13.08
CA ASN A 98 -14.43 -12.51 12.75
C ASN A 98 -15.52 -12.33 11.68
N VAL A 99 -16.32 -11.26 11.77
CA VAL A 99 -17.32 -10.91 10.74
C VAL A 99 -16.65 -10.60 9.41
N VAL A 100 -15.61 -9.76 9.39
CA VAL A 100 -14.86 -9.42 8.16
C VAL A 100 -14.20 -10.66 7.56
N PHE A 101 -13.67 -11.55 8.41
CA PHE A 101 -13.07 -12.80 8.00
C PHE A 101 -14.11 -13.74 7.39
N ALA A 102 -15.24 -13.97 8.08
CA ALA A 102 -16.35 -14.78 7.57
C ALA A 102 -16.85 -14.25 6.22
N LEU A 103 -17.01 -12.94 6.08
CA LEU A 103 -17.47 -12.30 4.83
C LEU A 103 -16.52 -12.55 3.65
N ALA A 104 -15.21 -12.63 3.90
CA ALA A 104 -14.21 -12.94 2.88
C ALA A 104 -14.28 -14.40 2.39
N PHE A 105 -14.85 -15.31 3.18
CA PHE A 105 -14.97 -16.74 2.89
C PHE A 105 -16.38 -17.21 2.56
N THR A 106 -17.42 -16.43 2.87
CA THR A 106 -18.78 -16.68 2.38
C THR A 106 -18.87 -16.30 0.90
N SER A 107 -18.71 -17.29 0.02
CA SER A 107 -19.12 -17.17 -1.38
C SER A 107 -20.63 -16.99 -1.43
N LYS A 108 -21.13 -16.07 -2.27
CA LYS A 108 -22.56 -15.90 -2.55
C LYS A 108 -23.17 -17.25 -2.94
N THR A 109 -23.77 -17.93 -1.99
CA THR A 109 -24.55 -19.15 -2.18
C THR A 109 -25.84 -18.94 -1.42
N GLY A 110 -26.91 -18.60 -2.16
CA GLY A 110 -28.28 -18.57 -1.63
C GLY A 110 -28.94 -17.20 -1.51
N LEU A 111 -29.07 -16.46 -2.61
CA LEU A 111 -30.33 -15.73 -2.82
C LEU A 111 -30.77 -15.99 -4.26
N GLN A 112 -31.60 -17.02 -4.43
CA GLN A 112 -32.29 -17.35 -5.67
C GLN A 112 -33.67 -17.89 -5.31
N GLU A 113 -34.67 -17.02 -5.37
CA GLU A 113 -35.93 -17.20 -6.10
C GLU A 113 -36.56 -15.79 -6.17
N SER A 114 -36.78 -15.15 -7.32
CA SER A 114 -37.66 -15.61 -8.39
C SER A 114 -37.42 -14.77 -9.68
N GLN A 115 -37.41 -15.51 -10.80
CA GLN A 115 -37.78 -15.17 -12.20
C GLN A 115 -37.04 -14.04 -12.96
N ALA A 116 -36.48 -14.42 -14.12
CA ALA A 116 -35.75 -13.61 -15.11
C ALA A 116 -36.71 -13.00 -16.19
N PRO A 117 -36.29 -12.18 -17.19
CA PRO A 117 -35.22 -12.49 -18.14
C PRO A 117 -34.20 -11.37 -18.47
N GLU A 118 -32.99 -11.87 -18.76
CA GLU A 118 -31.87 -11.37 -19.57
C GLU A 118 -31.88 -9.94 -20.15
N THR A 119 -30.80 -9.19 -19.88
CA THR A 119 -30.05 -8.51 -20.95
C THR A 119 -28.53 -8.58 -20.71
N ARG A 120 -27.82 -8.93 -21.78
CA ARG A 120 -26.36 -9.07 -21.92
C ARG A 120 -25.55 -7.92 -21.31
N GLY A 121 -24.50 -8.28 -20.59
CA GLY A 121 -23.38 -7.39 -20.28
C GLY A 121 -22.15 -8.19 -19.87
N LYS A 122 -21.22 -8.42 -20.81
CA LYS A 122 -19.92 -9.07 -20.56
C LYS A 122 -19.12 -8.23 -19.56
N SER A 123 -19.09 -8.62 -18.29
CA SER A 123 -18.15 -8.08 -17.31
C SER A 123 -16.90 -8.95 -17.29
N GLY A 124 -15.83 -8.43 -17.90
CA GLY A 124 -14.51 -9.05 -17.83
C GLY A 124 -14.04 -9.13 -16.39
N ALA A 125 -13.97 -10.36 -15.86
CA ALA A 125 -13.41 -10.63 -14.56
C ALA A 125 -11.96 -10.10 -14.51
N ARG A 126 -11.75 -9.00 -13.77
CA ARG A 126 -10.40 -8.60 -13.35
C ARG A 126 -9.90 -9.69 -12.42
N LYS A 127 -9.18 -10.66 -12.98
CA LYS A 127 -8.44 -11.65 -12.20
C LYS A 127 -7.44 -10.88 -11.33
N MET A 128 -7.77 -10.74 -10.05
CA MET A 128 -6.89 -10.19 -9.04
C MET A 128 -5.81 -11.22 -8.77
N TYR A 129 -4.71 -11.13 -9.52
CA TYR A 129 -3.56 -11.99 -9.31
C TYR A 129 -2.87 -11.60 -7.99
N PRO A 130 -2.77 -12.52 -7.01
CA PRO A 130 -2.12 -12.21 -5.75
C PRO A 130 -0.61 -12.01 -5.94
N TRP A 131 -0.10 -10.92 -5.39
CA TRP A 131 1.29 -10.46 -5.54
C TRP A 131 2.35 -11.49 -5.12
N TRP A 132 2.02 -12.40 -4.20
CA TRP A 132 2.92 -13.46 -3.74
C TRP A 132 3.24 -14.53 -4.79
N LYS A 133 2.38 -14.73 -5.82
CA LYS A 133 2.68 -15.67 -6.91
C LYS A 133 3.80 -15.19 -7.85
N ARG A 134 4.21 -13.91 -7.80
CA ARG A 134 5.28 -13.36 -8.65
C ARG A 134 6.69 -13.67 -8.15
N ILE A 135 6.85 -14.02 -6.87
CA ILE A 135 8.16 -14.22 -6.24
C ILE A 135 8.72 -15.63 -6.51
N ARG A 136 7.85 -16.61 -6.83
CA ARG A 136 8.26 -18.01 -7.00
C ARG A 136 8.76 -18.36 -8.41
N SER A 137 8.58 -17.49 -9.42
CA SER A 137 9.04 -17.74 -10.80
C SER A 137 10.42 -17.16 -11.13
N SER A 138 11.16 -16.61 -10.16
CA SER A 138 12.49 -16.01 -10.39
C SER A 138 13.66 -16.91 -9.95
N ASN A 139 13.39 -18.11 -9.44
CA ASN A 139 14.40 -19.13 -9.15
C ASN A 139 14.10 -20.38 -10.00
N THR A 140 14.39 -20.31 -11.28
CA THR A 140 14.83 -21.46 -12.09
C THR A 140 15.77 -20.94 -13.17
#